data_AF-A0A2S2QTQ8-F1
#
_entry.id   AF-A0A2S2QTQ8-F1
#
_cell.length_a   1.000
_cell.length_b   1.000
_cell.length_c   1.000
_cell.angle_alpha   90.00
_cell.angle_beta   90.00
_cell.angle_gamma   90.00
#
_symmetry.space_group_name_H-M   'P 1'
#
loop_
_entity.id
_entity.type
_entity.pdbx_description
1 polymer ?
#
loop_
_entity_poly.entity_id
_entity_poly.type
_entity_poly.pdbx_seq_one_letter_code
_entity_poly.pdbx_strand_id
1 'polypeptide(L)'
;MKKVIFLGVQNKYCSICAKAQLISKEPNTHKCFKNWLGTSTCLEPDIILEGFKESVSMHNLIYSRLIGDGDSSVIKILNMAKSYGPTLLVKKIECKNHILRNYINRLKEITSKRKSTKDHWKNLPNLTQYPKLGF
;
A
#
# COMPACT_ATOMS: atom_id res chain seq x y z
N MET A 1 -16.37 2.67 -25.48
CA MET A 1 -16.22 3.15 -24.08
C MET A 1 -14.74 3.15 -23.72
N LYS A 2 -14.14 4.31 -23.43
CA LYS A 2 -12.72 4.39 -22.99
C LYS A 2 -12.61 3.89 -21.55
N LYS A 3 -11.79 2.86 -21.34
CA LYS A 3 -11.58 2.25 -20.01
C LYS A 3 -10.42 2.88 -19.23
N VAL A 4 -9.51 3.56 -19.93
CA VAL A 4 -8.34 4.23 -19.35
C VAL A 4 -8.46 5.72 -19.64
N ILE A 5 -8.39 6.53 -18.59
CA ILE A 5 -8.51 8.00 -18.65
C ILE A 5 -7.17 8.72 -18.44
N PHE A 6 -6.21 8.07 -17.79
CA PHE A 6 -4.90 8.62 -17.51
C PHE A 6 -3.84 7.52 -17.52
N LEU A 7 -2.64 7.84 -18.01
CA LEU A 7 -1.47 6.97 -18.03
C LEU A 7 -0.22 7.82 -17.82
N GLY A 8 0.43 7.68 -16.66
CA GLY A 8 1.77 8.21 -16.42
C GLY A 8 2.82 7.10 -16.55
N VAL A 9 4.00 7.44 -17.06
CA VAL A 9 5.12 6.50 -17.24
C VAL A 9 6.35 7.05 -16.54
N GLN A 10 6.78 6.35 -15.51
CA GLN A 10 8.00 6.65 -14.78
C GLN A 10 8.89 5.41 -14.68
N ASN A 11 10.19 5.62 -14.80
CA ASN A 11 11.18 4.56 -14.79
C ASN A 11 12.40 5.01 -13.96
N LYS A 12 12.70 4.20 -12.94
CA LYS A 12 13.84 4.39 -12.04
C LYS A 12 15.13 3.75 -12.56
N TYR A 13 15.03 2.80 -13.48
CA TYR A 13 16.12 1.92 -13.84
C TYR A 13 16.45 1.98 -15.33
N CYS A 14 17.75 2.04 -15.63
CA CYS A 14 18.28 1.80 -16.96
C CYS A 14 19.50 0.87 -16.82
N SER A 15 19.49 -0.25 -17.53
CA SER A 15 20.54 -1.27 -17.46
C SER A 15 21.90 -0.75 -17.92
N ILE A 16 21.90 0.11 -18.95
CA ILE A 16 23.13 0.71 -19.50
C ILE A 16 23.74 1.65 -18.45
N CYS A 17 22.94 2.55 -17.87
CA CYS A 17 23.39 3.43 -16.78
C CYS A 17 23.86 2.64 -15.55
N ALA A 18 23.11 1.61 -15.14
CA ALA A 18 23.44 0.81 -13.97
C ALA A 18 24.78 0.06 -14.14
N LYS A 19 25.02 -0.51 -15.33
CA LYS A 19 26.27 -1.19 -15.65
C LYS A 19 27.45 -0.22 -15.70
N ALA A 20 27.26 0.96 -16.29
CA ALA A 20 28.28 2.00 -16.36
C ALA A 20 28.68 2.49 -14.95
N GLN A 21 27.68 2.71 -14.08
CA GLN A 21 27.88 3.08 -12.69
C GLN A 21 28.63 2.01 -11.89
N LEU A 22 28.36 0.72 -12.13
CA LEU A 22 29.06 -0.39 -11.47
C LEU A 22 30.55 -0.44 -11.83
N ILE A 23 30.90 -0.03 -13.05
CA ILE A 23 32.27 -0.07 -13.59
C ILE A 23 32.95 1.31 -13.44
N SER A 24 32.29 2.30 -12.81
CA SER A 24 32.76 3.69 -12.68
C SER A 24 33.17 4.32 -14.02
N LYS A 25 32.39 4.04 -15.07
CA LYS A 25 32.57 4.61 -16.40
C LYS A 25 31.35 5.39 -16.83
N GLU A 26 31.55 6.32 -17.75
CA GLU A 26 30.44 6.98 -18.44
C GLU A 26 29.61 5.95 -19.22
N PRO A 27 28.27 6.06 -19.20
CA PRO A 27 27.41 5.16 -19.95
C PRO A 27 27.60 5.35 -21.46
N ASN A 28 27.63 4.24 -22.19
CA ASN A 28 27.59 4.25 -23.65
C ASN A 28 26.39 5.06 -24.14
N THR A 29 26.53 5.74 -25.29
CA THR A 29 25.46 6.51 -25.91
C THR A 29 24.22 5.65 -26.11
N HIS A 30 23.10 6.05 -25.50
CA HIS A 30 21.83 5.35 -25.60
C HIS A 30 20.66 6.29 -25.31
N LYS A 31 19.45 5.89 -25.72
CA LYS A 31 18.21 6.57 -25.33
C LYS A 31 17.84 6.15 -23.90
N CYS A 32 18.16 7.00 -22.93
CA CYS A 32 17.83 6.74 -21.53
C CYS A 32 16.37 7.14 -21.25
N PHE A 33 15.58 6.20 -20.73
CA PHE A 33 14.21 6.44 -20.27
C PHE A 33 14.11 6.60 -18.75
N LYS A 34 15.25 6.62 -18.04
CA LYS A 34 15.27 6.82 -16.59
C LYS A 34 14.87 8.28 -16.31
N ASN A 35 13.67 8.47 -15.80
CA ASN A 35 13.08 9.78 -15.46
C ASN A 35 12.68 9.87 -13.98
N TRP A 36 12.97 8.84 -13.17
CA TRP A 36 12.67 8.82 -11.74
C TRP A 36 13.93 8.70 -10.88
N LEU A 37 14.04 9.60 -9.90
CA LEU A 37 15.15 9.64 -8.94
C LEU A 37 14.75 9.17 -7.53
N GLY A 38 13.45 9.08 -7.23
CA GLY A 38 12.93 8.70 -5.92
C GLY A 38 12.98 7.20 -5.60
N THR A 39 12.34 6.81 -4.50
CA THR A 39 12.13 5.39 -4.16
C THR A 39 11.14 4.75 -5.12
N SER A 40 11.24 3.44 -5.33
CA SER A 40 10.28 2.73 -6.19
C SER A 40 8.87 2.77 -5.61
N THR A 41 8.75 2.84 -4.27
CA THR A 41 7.48 2.96 -3.55
C THR A 41 6.77 4.30 -3.78
N CYS A 42 7.47 5.34 -4.23
CA CYS A 42 6.88 6.66 -4.49
C CYS A 42 6.43 6.85 -5.95
N LEU A 43 6.77 5.92 -6.86
CA LEU A 43 6.36 5.98 -8.27
C LEU A 43 4.84 6.00 -8.43
N GLU A 44 4.16 5.04 -7.78
CA GLU A 44 2.70 4.91 -7.89
C GLU A 44 1.97 6.14 -7.33
N PRO A 45 2.26 6.63 -6.10
CA PRO A 45 1.66 7.84 -5.58
C PRO A 45 1.88 9.08 -6.45
N ASP A 46 3.06 9.21 -7.05
CA ASP A 46 3.41 10.38 -7.88
C ASP A 46 2.63 10.38 -9.19
N ILE A 47 2.58 9.24 -9.88
CA ILE A 47 1.78 9.07 -11.11
C ILE A 47 0.28 9.29 -10.83
N ILE A 48 -0.24 8.75 -9.71
CA ILE A 48 -1.65 8.96 -9.35
C ILE A 48 -1.90 10.45 -9.06
N LEU A 49 -1.00 11.13 -8.36
CA LEU A 49 -1.12 12.56 -8.09
C LEU A 49 -1.17 13.37 -9.39
N GLU A 50 -0.29 13.07 -10.34
CA GLU A 50 -0.27 13.69 -11.68
C GLU A 50 -1.64 13.54 -12.36
N GLY A 51 -2.18 12.31 -12.40
CA GLY A 51 -3.50 12.06 -12.99
C GLY A 51 -4.66 12.76 -12.28
N PHE A 52 -4.56 12.99 -10.97
CA PHE A 52 -5.54 13.80 -10.24
C PHE A 52 -5.44 15.29 -10.59
N LYS A 53 -4.23 15.83 -10.74
CA LYS A 53 -4.01 17.24 -11.12
C LYS A 53 -4.50 17.54 -12.54
N GLU A 54 -4.29 16.61 -13.47
CA GLU A 54 -4.65 16.81 -14.89
C GLU A 54 -6.10 16.43 -15.22
N SER A 55 -6.81 15.76 -14.32
CA SER A 55 -8.17 15.27 -14.55
C SER A 55 -9.17 16.32 -15.06
N VAL A 56 -9.11 17.54 -14.51
CA VAL A 56 -10.00 18.65 -14.90
C VAL A 56 -9.62 19.20 -16.27
N SER A 57 -8.33 19.40 -16.55
CA SER A 57 -7.88 19.94 -17.83
C SER A 57 -8.08 18.94 -18.98
N MET A 58 -7.83 17.66 -18.73
CA MET A 58 -7.93 16.61 -19.76
C MET A 58 -9.38 16.20 -20.05
N HIS A 59 -10.21 16.10 -19.00
CA HIS A 59 -11.53 15.46 -19.10
C HIS A 59 -12.65 16.21 -18.39
N ASN A 60 -12.37 17.34 -17.74
CA ASN A 60 -13.31 18.08 -16.89
C ASN A 60 -13.94 17.19 -15.80
N LEU A 61 -13.13 16.32 -15.18
CA LEU A 61 -13.57 15.38 -14.14
C LEU A 61 -12.94 15.70 -12.79
N ILE A 62 -13.69 15.43 -11.72
CA ILE A 62 -13.23 15.51 -10.34
C ILE A 62 -13.31 14.13 -9.70
N TYR A 63 -12.19 13.63 -9.20
CA TYR A 63 -12.13 12.33 -8.52
C TYR A 63 -12.30 12.51 -7.01
N SER A 64 -13.49 12.18 -6.48
CA SER A 64 -13.78 12.27 -5.04
C SER A 64 -13.38 11.03 -4.23
N ARG A 65 -13.17 9.90 -4.91
CA ARG A 65 -12.90 8.60 -4.29
C ARG A 65 -11.75 7.90 -5.01
N LEU A 66 -10.89 7.25 -4.25
CA LEU A 66 -9.82 6.38 -4.73
C LEU A 66 -10.08 4.96 -4.25
N ILE A 67 -10.16 3.99 -5.17
CA ILE A 67 -10.22 2.58 -4.83
C ILE A 67 -8.81 2.01 -5.01
N GLY A 68 -8.20 1.56 -3.92
CA GLY A 68 -6.81 1.11 -3.91
C GLY A 68 -6.61 -0.10 -3.01
N ASP A 69 -5.40 -0.63 -2.99
CA ASP A 69 -4.99 -1.62 -2.01
C ASP A 69 -4.78 -0.97 -0.63
N GLY A 70 -4.21 -1.72 0.31
CA GLY A 70 -3.94 -1.24 1.67
C GLY A 70 -2.89 -0.13 1.79
N ASP A 71 -2.27 0.35 0.72
CA ASP A 71 -1.25 1.40 0.82
C ASP A 71 -1.85 2.78 1.16
N SER A 72 -1.27 3.46 2.14
CA SER A 72 -1.69 4.79 2.59
C SER A 72 -0.83 5.91 2.01
N SER A 73 0.24 5.59 1.27
CA SER A 73 1.15 6.55 0.66
C SER A 73 0.42 7.48 -0.33
N VAL A 74 -0.44 6.92 -1.19
CA VAL A 74 -1.21 7.64 -2.21
C VAL A 74 -2.17 8.64 -1.57
N ILE A 75 -2.97 8.21 -0.58
CA ILE A 75 -3.97 9.08 0.04
C ILE A 75 -3.33 10.23 0.81
N LYS A 76 -2.15 9.98 1.44
CA LYS A 76 -1.38 11.01 2.13
C LYS A 76 -0.96 12.12 1.16
N ILE A 77 -0.40 11.75 0.01
CA ILE A 77 0.06 12.71 -1.00
C ILE A 77 -1.13 13.48 -1.62
N LEU A 78 -2.24 12.81 -1.93
CA LEU A 78 -3.43 13.48 -2.47
C LEU A 78 -4.02 14.50 -1.49
N ASN A 79 -4.09 14.16 -0.20
CA ASN A 79 -4.60 15.06 0.84
C ASN A 79 -3.68 16.27 1.08
N MET A 80 -2.36 16.09 0.91
CA MET A 80 -1.40 17.20 0.97
C MET A 80 -1.51 18.11 -0.25
N ALA A 81 -1.66 17.54 -1.43
CA ALA A 81 -1.71 18.28 -2.68
C ALA A 81 -3.01 19.07 -2.89
N LYS A 82 -4.14 18.60 -2.31
CA LYS A 82 -5.46 19.25 -2.42
C LYS A 82 -5.81 19.60 -3.87
N SER A 83 -5.67 18.65 -4.79
CA SER A 83 -5.77 18.87 -6.25
C SER A 83 -7.08 19.56 -6.72
N TYR A 84 -8.14 19.52 -5.92
CA TYR A 84 -9.44 20.13 -6.22
C TYR A 84 -9.84 21.25 -5.24
N GLY A 85 -8.90 21.79 -4.49
CA GLY A 85 -9.12 22.84 -3.50
C GLY A 85 -9.29 22.33 -2.06
N PRO A 86 -9.49 23.25 -1.08
CA PRO A 86 -9.44 22.94 0.35
C PRO A 86 -10.67 22.19 0.88
N THR A 87 -11.79 22.21 0.16
CA THR A 87 -13.07 21.64 0.60
C THR A 87 -13.22 20.17 0.25
N LEU A 88 -12.54 19.70 -0.80
CA LEU A 88 -12.67 18.33 -1.28
C LEU A 88 -11.44 17.48 -0.94
N LEU A 89 -11.59 16.65 0.10
CA LEU A 89 -10.63 15.61 0.43
C LEU A 89 -11.02 14.29 -0.26
N VAL A 90 -10.05 13.65 -0.90
CA VAL A 90 -10.25 12.36 -1.57
C VAL A 90 -10.50 11.29 -0.51
N LYS A 91 -11.55 10.48 -0.70
CA LYS A 91 -11.86 9.36 0.20
C LYS A 91 -11.27 8.07 -0.35
N LYS A 92 -10.45 7.39 0.46
CA LYS A 92 -9.96 6.05 0.12
C LYS A 92 -11.06 5.01 0.38
N ILE A 93 -11.20 4.07 -0.54
CA ILE A 93 -11.98 2.85 -0.41
C ILE A 93 -11.02 1.68 -0.62
N GLU A 94 -11.01 0.77 0.34
CA GLU A 94 -10.19 -0.42 0.29
C GLU A 94 -10.73 -1.43 -0.73
N CYS A 95 -9.82 -2.01 -1.50
CA CYS A 95 -10.09 -3.07 -2.45
C CYS A 95 -10.64 -4.32 -1.74
N LYS A 96 -11.80 -4.83 -2.21
CA LYS A 96 -12.44 -6.05 -1.66
C LYS A 96 -11.47 -7.24 -1.63
N ASN A 97 -10.70 -7.45 -2.69
CA ASN A 97 -9.76 -8.56 -2.77
C ASN A 97 -8.64 -8.42 -1.73
N HIS A 98 -8.17 -7.19 -1.50
CA HIS A 98 -7.15 -6.90 -0.49
C HIS A 98 -7.69 -7.14 0.92
N ILE A 99 -8.91 -6.65 1.22
CA ILE A 99 -9.58 -6.91 2.50
C ILE A 99 -9.71 -8.42 2.76
N LEU A 100 -10.22 -9.17 1.77
CA LEU A 100 -10.42 -10.62 1.92
C LEU A 100 -9.10 -11.37 2.12
N ARG A 101 -8.04 -10.99 1.39
CA ARG A 101 -6.71 -11.58 1.57
C ARG A 101 -6.16 -11.32 2.97
N ASN A 102 -6.28 -10.09 3.45
CA ASN A 102 -5.84 -9.71 4.79
C ASN A 102 -6.62 -10.48 5.87
N TYR A 103 -7.94 -10.59 5.72
CA TYR A 103 -8.79 -11.36 6.62
C TYR A 103 -8.37 -12.83 6.68
N ILE A 104 -8.20 -13.48 5.54
CA ILE A 104 -7.78 -14.90 5.46
C ILE A 104 -6.39 -15.09 6.09
N ASN A 105 -5.44 -14.18 5.84
CA ASN A 105 -4.11 -14.26 6.43
C ASN A 105 -4.17 -14.17 7.97
N ARG A 106 -4.99 -13.28 8.51
CA ARG A 106 -5.21 -13.17 9.96
C ARG A 106 -5.83 -14.43 10.56
N LEU A 107 -6.82 -15.03 9.89
CA LEU A 107 -7.39 -16.31 10.33
C LEU A 107 -6.32 -17.41 10.36
N LYS A 108 -5.49 -17.50 9.31
CA LYS A 108 -4.39 -18.47 9.25
C LYS A 108 -3.38 -18.26 10.38
N GLU A 109 -2.98 -17.02 10.65
CA GLU A 109 -2.10 -16.68 11.78
C GLU A 109 -2.66 -17.12 13.14
N ILE A 110 -3.96 -16.94 13.36
CA ILE A 110 -4.63 -17.37 14.60
C ILE A 110 -4.61 -18.90 14.72
N THR A 111 -4.91 -19.61 13.62
CA THR A 111 -4.94 -21.08 13.62
C THR A 111 -3.55 -21.69 13.79
N SER A 112 -2.50 -21.09 13.21
CA SER A 112 -1.13 -21.60 13.28
C SER A 112 -0.45 -21.32 14.62
N LYS A 113 -0.86 -20.28 15.34
CA LYS A 113 -0.29 -19.89 16.65
C LYS A 113 -0.83 -20.68 17.85
N ARG A 114 -1.55 -21.80 17.65
CA ARG A 114 -1.89 -22.75 18.73
C ARG A 114 -0.61 -23.44 19.27
N LYS A 115 0.16 -22.73 20.10
CA LYS A 115 1.06 -23.36 21.06
C LYS A 115 0.20 -23.99 22.14
N SER A 116 0.13 -25.32 22.15
CA SER A 116 -0.19 -26.09 23.34
C SER A 116 0.87 -25.77 24.41
N THR A 117 0.66 -24.73 25.22
CA THR A 117 1.45 -24.50 26.43
C THR A 117 1.09 -25.59 27.44
N LYS A 118 1.80 -26.72 27.35
CA LYS A 118 1.77 -27.81 28.34
C LYS A 118 2.35 -27.41 29.71
N ASP A 119 2.58 -26.12 29.99
CA ASP A 119 3.27 -25.67 31.20
C ASP A 119 2.44 -24.74 32.12
N HIS A 120 1.18 -24.42 31.80
CA HIS A 120 0.36 -23.57 32.67
C HIS A 120 -0.41 -24.33 33.76
N TRP A 121 -0.58 -25.66 33.65
CA TRP A 121 -1.30 -26.47 34.65
C TRP A 121 -0.47 -26.79 35.90
N LYS A 122 0.82 -26.45 35.93
CA LYS A 122 1.72 -26.73 37.07
C LYS A 122 1.65 -25.70 38.20
N ASN A 123 0.99 -24.55 38.00
CA ASN A 123 0.95 -23.44 38.97
C ASN A 123 -0.48 -22.99 39.33
N LEU A 124 -1.49 -23.87 39.26
CA LEU A 124 -2.81 -23.57 39.81
C LEU A 124 -2.79 -23.85 41.33
N PRO A 125 -3.11 -22.88 42.20
CA PRO A 125 -3.30 -23.17 43.62
C PRO A 125 -4.46 -24.16 43.78
N ASN A 126 -4.27 -25.16 44.65
CA ASN A 126 -5.25 -26.21 44.94
C ASN A 126 -6.66 -25.62 45.16
N LEU A 127 -7.60 -25.93 44.27
CA LEU A 127 -9.00 -25.51 44.35
C LEU A 127 -9.82 -26.30 45.39
N THR A 128 -9.19 -26.89 46.41
CA THR A 128 -9.87 -27.65 47.46
C THR A 128 -10.49 -26.78 48.57
N GLN A 129 -10.56 -25.44 48.40
CA GLN A 129 -11.09 -24.53 49.42
C GLN A 129 -12.47 -23.91 49.15
N TYR A 130 -13.16 -24.26 48.06
CA TYR A 130 -14.53 -23.79 47.87
C TYR A 130 -15.56 -24.81 48.37
N PRO A 131 -16.50 -24.43 49.25
CA PRO A 131 -17.47 -25.36 49.80
C PRO A 131 -18.40 -25.86 48.68
N LYS A 132 -18.61 -27.18 48.65
CA LYS A 132 -19.57 -27.81 47.74
C LYS A 132 -20.97 -27.30 48.09
N LEU A 133 -21.56 -26.49 47.21
CA LEU A 133 -23.00 -26.26 47.22
C LEU A 133 -23.67 -27.59 46.85
N GLY A 134 -24.33 -28.20 47.83
CA GLY A 134 -25.16 -29.37 47.66
C GLY A 134 -26.39 -29.02 46.84
N PHE A 135 -26.77 -29.95 45.96
CA PHE A 135 -28.13 -30.06 45.44
C PHE A 135 -28.94 -30.92 46.41
#